data_AF-A0A7K3THH5-F1
#
_entry.id   AF-A0A7K3THH5-F1
#
_cell.length_a   1.000
_cell.length_b   1.000
_cell.length_c   1.000
_cell.angle_alpha   90.00
_cell.angle_beta   90.00
_cell.angle_gamma   90.00
#
_symmetry.space_group_name_H-M   'P 1'
#
loop_
_entity.id
_entity.type
_entity.pdbx_description
1 polymer ?
#
loop_
_entity_poly.entity_id
_entity_poly.type
_entity_poly.pdbx_seq_one_letter_code
_entity_poly.pdbx_strand_id
1 'polypeptide(L)'
;MMQQANPFDAQARPNGVVGDRDRAMLRRIRLKAVASTAGFAVSLAGALATYMGPVYPWFACAAWIMLIAAGAYLVGWARGSRQLRLADEGDELAVRYTLEGPVFGSIEWWWTAPPRRRNPGRLKLRLMGALMLALAAAYAVGWWFARGLGPLYAAVTLLSAVPPLAVGATCFAFLSHPSARAADWFSRVRWACLFYMAFALIVLGWIAVGAGEDATAPLVAFAGMGALISASTSALGKVALESLRRPGQFTPQRERIRADLDRMADQEPQHALDGVGMSQVNRRRERRLLLRAVGWVAVIVVVAVVRVLL
;
A
#
# COMPACT_ATOMS: atom_id res chain seq x y z
N MET A 1 -51.82 -21.73 12.51
CA MET A 1 -50.63 -21.81 11.64
C MET A 1 -49.63 -20.77 12.12
N MET A 2 -48.63 -21.19 12.90
CA MET A 2 -47.55 -20.31 13.35
C MET A 2 -46.56 -20.15 12.19
N GLN A 3 -46.46 -18.95 11.62
CA GLN A 3 -45.35 -18.58 10.75
C GLN A 3 -44.06 -18.71 11.56
N GLN A 4 -43.24 -19.71 11.23
CA GLN A 4 -41.85 -19.73 11.64
C GLN A 4 -41.19 -18.49 11.06
N ALA A 5 -40.87 -17.52 11.92
CA ALA A 5 -40.09 -16.37 11.55
C ALA A 5 -38.79 -16.88 10.93
N ASN A 6 -38.54 -16.47 9.68
CA ASN A 6 -37.37 -16.86 8.94
C ASN A 6 -36.15 -16.36 9.72
N PRO A 7 -35.19 -17.20 10.15
CA PRO A 7 -34.04 -16.76 10.95
C PRO A 7 -33.15 -15.74 10.21
N PHE A 8 -33.41 -15.50 8.92
CA PHE A 8 -32.77 -14.47 8.10
C PHE A 8 -33.37 -13.07 8.29
N ASP A 9 -34.58 -12.91 8.83
CA ASP A 9 -35.20 -11.58 9.01
C ASP A 9 -34.61 -10.82 10.23
N ALA A 10 -33.82 -11.50 11.07
CA ALA A 10 -33.06 -10.86 12.16
C ALA A 10 -31.79 -10.12 11.67
N GLN A 11 -31.47 -10.14 10.37
CA GLN A 11 -30.32 -9.42 9.80
C GLN A 11 -30.57 -7.93 9.53
N ALA A 12 -31.73 -7.38 9.91
CA ALA A 12 -32.11 -5.99 9.63
C ALA A 12 -31.46 -4.92 10.54
N ARG A 13 -30.22 -5.13 11.01
CA ARG A 13 -29.36 -4.03 11.49
C ARG A 13 -27.92 -4.23 11.01
N PRO A 14 -27.48 -3.51 9.95
CA PRO A 14 -26.08 -3.51 9.51
C PRO A 14 -25.10 -3.01 10.60
N ASN A 15 -25.60 -2.34 11.64
CA ASN A 15 -24.80 -1.73 12.71
C ASN A 15 -24.42 -2.69 13.86
N GLY A 16 -24.78 -3.98 13.79
CA GLY A 16 -24.55 -4.95 14.88
C GLY A 16 -23.46 -5.99 14.62
N VAL A 17 -22.84 -5.99 13.43
CA VAL A 17 -21.88 -7.04 13.04
C VAL A 17 -20.54 -6.89 13.74
N VAL A 18 -20.13 -5.66 14.04
CA VAL A 18 -18.90 -5.38 14.79
C VAL A 18 -19.20 -5.44 16.28
N GLY A 19 -18.80 -6.53 16.92
CA GLY A 19 -18.98 -6.70 18.36
C GLY A 19 -18.05 -5.77 19.16
N ASP A 20 -18.47 -5.41 20.38
CA ASP A 20 -17.62 -4.68 21.34
C ASP A 20 -16.31 -5.42 21.63
N ARG A 21 -16.33 -6.75 21.50
CA ARG A 21 -15.16 -7.63 21.59
C ARG A 21 -14.11 -7.30 20.52
N ASP A 22 -14.50 -7.08 19.27
CA ASP A 22 -13.56 -6.80 18.18
C ASP A 22 -12.97 -5.39 18.31
N ARG A 23 -13.77 -4.43 18.75
CA ARG A 23 -13.31 -3.07 19.07
C ARG A 23 -12.35 -3.07 20.25
N ALA A 24 -12.63 -3.83 21.30
CA ALA A 24 -11.74 -4.00 22.44
C ALA A 24 -10.40 -4.65 22.02
N MET A 25 -10.46 -5.66 21.16
CA MET A 25 -9.24 -6.30 20.64
C MET A 25 -8.42 -5.36 19.77
N LEU A 26 -9.06 -4.57 18.90
CA LEU A 26 -8.38 -3.56 18.09
C LEU A 26 -7.72 -2.47 18.97
N ARG A 27 -8.36 -2.06 20.06
CA ARG A 27 -7.76 -1.15 21.06
C ARG A 27 -6.52 -1.76 21.72
N ARG A 28 -6.54 -3.06 22.07
CA ARG A 28 -5.37 -3.78 22.60
C ARG A 28 -4.23 -3.82 21.58
N ILE A 29 -4.53 -4.10 20.32
CA ILE A 29 -3.52 -4.08 19.23
C ILE A 29 -2.93 -2.67 19.07
N ARG A 30 -3.76 -1.63 19.10
CA ARG A 30 -3.31 -0.23 19.07
C ARG A 30 -2.38 0.10 20.25
N LEU A 31 -2.76 -0.29 21.46
CA LEU A 31 -1.95 -0.05 22.66
C LEU A 31 -0.59 -0.74 22.55
N LYS A 32 -0.56 -1.98 22.07
CA LYS A 32 0.68 -2.72 21.81
C LYS A 32 1.53 -2.04 20.72
N ALA A 33 0.92 -1.55 19.65
CA ALA A 33 1.62 -0.78 18.63
C ALA A 33 2.30 0.46 19.22
N VAL A 34 1.56 1.26 19.99
CA VAL A 34 2.09 2.46 20.65
C VAL A 34 3.21 2.11 21.63
N ALA A 35 3.03 1.07 22.46
CA ALA A 35 4.05 0.63 23.41
C ALA A 35 5.32 0.14 22.70
N SER A 36 5.19 -0.63 21.62
CA SER A 36 6.34 -1.08 20.82
C SER A 36 7.03 0.09 20.10
N THR A 37 6.29 1.06 19.55
CA THR A 37 6.89 2.27 18.95
C THR A 37 7.63 3.12 19.99
N ALA A 38 7.06 3.28 21.18
CA ALA A 38 7.73 3.98 22.28
C ALA A 38 9.01 3.25 22.71
N GLY A 39 8.96 1.93 22.89
CA GLY A 39 10.16 1.15 23.23
C GLY A 39 11.20 1.13 22.11
N PHE A 40 10.79 1.18 20.85
CA PHE A 40 11.70 1.40 19.71
C PHE A 40 12.40 2.75 19.82
N ALA A 41 11.65 3.84 20.06
CA ALA A 41 12.22 5.17 20.19
C ALA A 41 13.21 5.27 21.36
N VAL A 42 12.86 4.69 22.52
CA VAL A 42 13.76 4.64 23.69
C VAL A 42 15.02 3.84 23.39
N SER A 43 14.89 2.66 22.78
CA SER A 43 16.05 1.81 22.44
C SER A 43 16.94 2.46 21.37
N LEU A 44 16.34 3.13 20.39
CA LEU A 44 17.08 3.87 19.36
C LEU A 44 17.82 5.07 19.97
N ALA A 45 17.17 5.83 20.86
CA ALA A 45 17.82 6.93 21.58
C ALA A 45 18.98 6.42 22.44
N GLY A 46 18.81 5.29 23.14
CA GLY A 46 19.88 4.62 23.87
C GLY A 46 21.05 4.21 22.96
N ALA A 47 20.75 3.60 21.81
CA ALA A 47 21.78 3.21 20.83
C ALA A 47 22.56 4.41 20.28
N LEU A 48 21.87 5.52 20.00
CA LEU A 48 22.51 6.75 19.53
C LEU A 48 23.35 7.41 20.63
N ALA A 49 22.86 7.41 21.88
CA ALA A 49 23.56 7.99 23.02
C ALA A 49 24.81 7.18 23.41
N THR A 50 24.79 5.86 23.22
CA THR A 50 25.93 4.97 23.49
C THR A 50 26.67 4.58 22.22
N TYR A 51 26.57 5.35 21.13
CA TYR A 51 27.28 5.06 19.88
C TYR A 51 28.79 5.01 20.16
N MET A 52 29.44 3.84 19.96
CA MET A 52 30.82 3.46 20.36
C MET A 52 31.00 2.80 21.74
N GLY A 53 29.97 2.72 22.58
CA GLY A 53 30.02 2.08 23.90
C GLY A 53 29.73 0.56 23.86
N PRO A 54 30.16 -0.21 24.87
CA PRO A 54 29.96 -1.67 24.94
C PRO A 54 28.48 -2.09 25.01
N VAL A 55 27.59 -1.16 25.37
CA VAL A 55 26.14 -1.41 25.47
C VAL A 55 25.40 -1.12 24.15
N TYR A 56 26.05 -0.45 23.18
CA TYR A 56 25.50 -0.18 21.85
C TYR A 56 24.84 -1.39 21.16
N PRO A 57 25.50 -2.56 21.04
CA PRO A 57 24.91 -3.68 20.30
C PRO A 57 23.61 -4.17 20.94
N TRP A 58 23.49 -4.10 22.27
CA TRP A 58 22.26 -4.47 22.99
C TRP A 58 21.11 -3.51 22.70
N PHE A 59 21.38 -2.20 22.74
CA PHE A 59 20.37 -1.19 22.40
C PHE A 59 19.97 -1.25 20.91
N ALA A 60 20.91 -1.51 20.02
CA ALA A 60 20.64 -1.68 18.58
C ALA A 60 19.76 -2.92 18.31
N CYS A 61 20.07 -4.06 18.95
CA CYS A 61 19.25 -5.27 18.87
C CYS A 61 17.84 -5.04 19.45
N ALA A 62 17.74 -4.40 20.62
CA ALA A 62 16.46 -4.06 21.22
C ALA A 62 15.63 -3.14 20.31
N ALA A 63 16.25 -2.10 19.73
CA ALA A 63 15.59 -1.21 18.77
C ALA A 63 15.09 -1.99 17.55
N TRP A 64 15.89 -2.89 16.99
CA TRP A 64 15.49 -3.71 15.86
C TRP A 64 14.28 -4.61 16.16
N ILE A 65 14.31 -5.32 17.29
CA ILE A 65 13.19 -6.18 17.73
C ILE A 65 11.93 -5.34 17.93
N MET A 66 12.05 -4.18 18.59
CA MET A 66 10.92 -3.29 18.84
C MET A 66 10.40 -2.66 17.56
N LEU A 67 11.25 -2.39 16.57
CA LEU A 67 10.85 -1.93 15.24
C LEU A 67 10.02 -2.99 14.51
N ILE A 68 10.45 -4.26 14.52
CA ILE A 68 9.70 -5.38 13.93
C ILE A 68 8.34 -5.52 14.63
N ALA A 69 8.33 -5.51 15.97
CA ALA A 69 7.10 -5.62 16.76
C ALA A 69 6.15 -4.45 16.48
N ALA A 70 6.66 -3.21 16.48
CA ALA A 70 5.90 -2.01 16.18
C ALA A 70 5.33 -2.07 14.76
N GLY A 71 6.14 -2.44 13.77
CA GLY A 71 5.73 -2.60 12.38
C GLY A 71 4.61 -3.63 12.24
N ALA A 72 4.76 -4.81 12.86
CA ALA A 72 3.73 -5.83 12.89
C ALA A 72 2.43 -5.29 13.50
N TYR A 73 2.48 -4.75 14.73
CA TYR A 73 1.27 -4.25 15.40
C TYR A 73 0.60 -3.07 14.69
N LEU A 74 1.36 -2.16 14.09
CA LEU A 74 0.83 -1.05 13.27
C LEU A 74 0.13 -1.56 12.01
N VAL A 75 0.74 -2.52 11.29
CA VAL A 75 0.13 -3.14 10.11
C VAL A 75 -1.16 -3.85 10.49
N GLY A 76 -1.15 -4.61 11.59
CA GLY A 76 -2.35 -5.25 12.13
C GLY A 76 -3.43 -4.23 12.48
N TRP A 77 -3.09 -3.20 13.24
CA TRP A 77 -4.04 -2.16 13.63
C TRP A 77 -4.63 -1.44 12.40
N ALA A 78 -3.80 -1.05 11.43
CA ALA A 78 -4.25 -0.38 10.21
C ALA A 78 -5.16 -1.28 9.36
N ARG A 79 -4.85 -2.58 9.32
CA ARG A 79 -5.68 -3.57 8.63
C ARG A 79 -7.01 -3.77 9.35
N GLY A 80 -6.98 -3.96 10.66
CA GLY A 80 -8.17 -4.26 11.46
C GLY A 80 -9.13 -3.07 11.55
N SER A 81 -8.59 -1.87 11.76
CA SER A 81 -9.38 -0.63 11.72
C SER A 81 -10.09 -0.45 10.38
N ARG A 82 -9.39 -0.71 9.28
CA ARG A 82 -9.99 -0.66 7.94
C ARG A 82 -11.06 -1.71 7.73
N GLN A 83 -10.86 -2.94 8.18
CA GLN A 83 -11.85 -4.02 8.06
C GLN A 83 -13.11 -3.71 8.87
N LEU A 84 -12.98 -3.30 10.13
CA LEU A 84 -14.12 -2.95 10.97
C LEU A 84 -14.88 -1.74 10.39
N ARG A 85 -14.16 -0.72 9.90
CA ARG A 85 -14.81 0.43 9.25
C ARG A 85 -15.58 0.01 8.00
N LEU A 86 -15.02 -0.86 7.15
CA LEU A 86 -15.70 -1.36 5.96
C LEU A 86 -16.91 -2.25 6.31
N ALA A 87 -16.84 -3.00 7.41
CA ALA A 87 -17.95 -3.79 7.92
C ALA A 87 -19.07 -2.88 8.48
N ASP A 88 -18.71 -1.84 9.23
CA ASP A 88 -19.65 -0.81 9.72
C ASP A 88 -20.29 -0.03 8.55
N GLU A 89 -19.55 0.19 7.46
CA GLU A 89 -20.05 0.78 6.20
C GLU A 89 -20.95 -0.19 5.39
N GLY A 90 -21.09 -1.45 5.81
CA GLY A 90 -21.93 -2.45 5.18
C GLY A 90 -21.33 -3.15 3.95
N ASP A 91 -20.00 -3.15 3.76
CA ASP A 91 -19.38 -3.94 2.69
C ASP A 91 -19.56 -5.43 2.96
N GLU A 92 -20.38 -6.09 2.14
CA GLU A 92 -20.70 -7.53 2.24
C GLU A 92 -19.47 -8.42 2.42
N LEU A 93 -18.34 -8.11 1.77
CA LEU A 93 -17.11 -8.90 1.88
C LEU A 93 -16.41 -8.69 3.22
N ALA A 94 -16.43 -7.47 3.74
CA ALA A 94 -15.87 -7.16 5.06
C ALA A 94 -16.76 -7.70 6.18
N VAL A 95 -18.08 -7.66 6.01
CA VAL A 95 -19.08 -8.25 6.90
C VAL A 95 -18.90 -9.77 6.97
N ARG A 96 -18.91 -10.46 5.82
CA ARG A 96 -18.67 -11.92 5.79
C ARG A 96 -17.32 -12.30 6.37
N TYR A 97 -16.25 -11.60 6.03
CA TYR A 97 -14.93 -11.91 6.59
C TYR A 97 -14.82 -11.60 8.09
N THR A 98 -15.67 -10.73 8.64
CA THR A 98 -15.73 -10.48 10.09
C THR A 98 -16.54 -11.56 10.81
N LEU A 99 -17.57 -12.13 10.17
CA LEU A 99 -18.42 -13.19 10.72
C LEU A 99 -17.82 -14.60 10.56
N GLU A 100 -17.24 -14.89 9.40
CA GLU A 100 -16.79 -16.22 8.98
C GLU A 100 -15.25 -16.34 8.98
N GLY A 101 -14.54 -15.22 9.06
CA GLY A 101 -13.08 -15.18 8.99
C GLY A 101 -12.40 -15.51 10.32
N PRO A 102 -11.06 -15.47 10.33
CA PRO A 102 -10.28 -15.75 11.53
C PRO A 102 -10.52 -14.69 12.60
N VAL A 103 -10.64 -15.15 13.85
CA VAL A 103 -10.90 -14.32 15.03
C VAL A 103 -9.87 -13.18 15.13
N PHE A 104 -10.33 -11.94 15.31
CA PHE A 104 -9.46 -10.77 15.40
C PHE A 104 -8.33 -10.96 16.43
N GLY A 105 -7.09 -10.78 15.97
CA GLY A 105 -5.89 -10.91 16.79
C GLY A 105 -5.45 -12.34 17.10
N SER A 106 -6.11 -13.37 16.56
CA SER A 106 -5.56 -14.71 16.49
C SER A 106 -4.31 -14.75 15.60
N ILE A 107 -3.48 -15.78 15.76
CA ILE A 107 -2.30 -15.99 14.90
C ILE A 107 -2.75 -16.06 13.43
N GLU A 108 -3.82 -16.79 13.11
CA GLU A 108 -4.36 -16.89 11.76
C GLU A 108 -4.76 -15.53 11.16
N TRP A 109 -5.31 -14.61 11.96
CA TRP A 109 -5.67 -13.28 11.49
C TRP A 109 -4.45 -12.46 11.06
N TRP A 110 -3.30 -12.64 11.72
CA TRP A 110 -2.05 -11.98 11.32
C TRP A 110 -1.53 -12.44 9.96
N TRP A 111 -1.75 -13.72 9.62
CA TRP A 111 -1.17 -14.35 8.42
C TRP A 111 -2.13 -14.47 7.23
N THR A 112 -3.43 -14.59 7.46
CA THR A 112 -4.44 -14.47 6.41
C THR A 112 -4.47 -13.01 5.94
N ALA A 113 -4.84 -12.68 4.71
CA ALA A 113 -5.12 -11.29 4.33
C ALA A 113 -6.65 -11.12 4.21
N PRO A 114 -7.25 -9.97 4.60
CA PRO A 114 -8.67 -9.78 4.38
C PRO A 114 -8.90 -9.79 2.87
N PRO A 115 -10.00 -10.40 2.39
CA PRO A 115 -10.38 -10.29 0.99
C PRO A 115 -10.59 -8.80 0.69
N ARG A 116 -9.64 -8.21 -0.03
CA ARG A 116 -9.76 -6.83 -0.50
C ARG A 116 -10.52 -6.89 -1.82
N ARG A 117 -11.58 -6.09 -1.95
CA ARG A 117 -12.00 -5.59 -3.26
C ARG A 117 -10.84 -4.75 -3.80
N ARG A 118 -9.86 -5.39 -4.45
CA ARG A 118 -8.80 -4.67 -5.15
C ARG A 118 -9.51 -3.93 -6.28
N ASN A 119 -9.57 -2.61 -6.20
CA ASN A 119 -9.73 -1.79 -7.39
C ASN A 119 -8.32 -1.71 -8.00
N PRO A 120 -7.99 -2.56 -9.01
CA PRO A 120 -6.65 -2.59 -9.58
C PRO A 120 -6.26 -1.21 -10.12
N GLY A 121 -7.22 -0.39 -10.56
CA GLY A 121 -7.00 0.99 -10.98
C GLY A 121 -6.46 1.87 -9.85
N ARG A 122 -7.09 1.86 -8.67
CA ARG A 122 -6.61 2.64 -7.50
C ARG A 122 -5.25 2.17 -7.00
N LEU A 123 -4.96 0.87 -7.05
CA LEU A 123 -3.64 0.34 -6.68
C LEU A 123 -2.57 0.78 -7.68
N LYS A 124 -2.84 0.67 -8.98
CA LYS A 124 -1.95 1.13 -10.06
C LYS A 124 -1.66 2.63 -9.92
N LEU A 125 -2.69 3.45 -9.69
CA LEU A 125 -2.55 4.89 -9.42
C LEU A 125 -1.66 5.18 -8.22
N ARG A 126 -1.83 4.45 -7.11
CA ARG A 126 -1.01 4.63 -5.91
C ARG A 126 0.44 4.24 -6.14
N LEU A 127 0.69 3.12 -6.81
CA LEU A 127 2.04 2.66 -7.13
C LEU A 127 2.73 3.62 -8.11
N MET A 128 2.03 4.07 -9.15
CA MET A 128 2.57 5.03 -10.10
C MET A 128 2.82 6.40 -9.46
N GLY A 129 1.91 6.88 -8.60
CA GLY A 129 2.11 8.10 -7.82
C GLY A 129 3.34 8.01 -6.91
N ALA A 130 3.52 6.88 -6.21
CA ALA A 130 4.69 6.65 -5.36
C ALA A 130 5.99 6.57 -6.19
N LEU A 131 5.96 5.90 -7.34
CA LEU A 131 7.11 5.82 -8.26
C LEU A 131 7.52 7.21 -8.76
N MET A 132 6.55 8.05 -9.12
CA MET A 132 6.81 9.42 -9.59
C MET A 132 7.36 10.32 -8.49
N LEU A 133 6.87 10.20 -7.25
CA LEU A 133 7.47 10.91 -6.11
C LEU A 133 8.88 10.43 -5.79
N ALA A 134 9.13 9.11 -5.87
CA ALA A 134 10.47 8.56 -5.69
C ALA A 134 11.44 9.06 -6.77
N LEU A 135 10.97 9.14 -8.03
CA LEU A 135 11.74 9.69 -9.13
C LEU A 135 12.02 11.19 -8.92
N ALA A 136 11.04 11.97 -8.49
CA ALA A 136 11.24 13.38 -8.15
C ALA A 136 12.27 13.56 -7.02
N ALA A 137 12.21 12.72 -5.98
CA ALA A 137 13.19 12.73 -4.90
C ALA A 137 14.59 12.34 -5.41
N ALA A 138 14.69 11.36 -6.30
CA ALA A 138 15.96 10.97 -6.91
C ALA A 138 16.59 12.11 -7.72
N TYR A 139 15.80 12.89 -8.47
CA TYR A 139 16.29 14.10 -9.15
C TYR A 139 16.68 15.21 -8.15
N ALA A 140 15.89 15.42 -7.10
CA ALA A 140 16.22 16.40 -6.05
C ALA A 140 17.52 16.05 -5.30
N VAL A 141 17.77 14.77 -5.06
CA VAL A 141 19.04 14.26 -4.49
C VAL A 141 20.15 14.34 -5.54
N GLY A 142 19.87 13.96 -6.78
CA GLY A 142 20.80 14.02 -7.91
C GLY A 142 21.36 15.42 -8.16
N TRP A 143 20.57 16.46 -7.87
CA TRP A 143 21.01 17.86 -7.93
C TRP A 143 22.24 18.13 -7.04
N TRP A 144 22.35 17.50 -5.86
CA TRP A 144 23.52 17.67 -5.00
C TRP A 144 24.81 17.19 -5.67
N PHE A 145 24.73 16.13 -6.47
CA PHE A 145 25.86 15.60 -7.22
C PHE A 145 26.11 16.39 -8.51
N ALA A 146 25.03 16.81 -9.20
CA ALA A 146 25.11 17.56 -10.44
C ALA A 146 25.75 18.96 -10.29
N ARG A 147 25.76 19.52 -9.07
CA ARG A 147 26.50 20.76 -8.75
C ARG A 147 27.99 20.67 -9.05
N GLY A 148 28.60 19.49 -8.92
CA GLY A 148 30.01 19.28 -9.25
C GLY A 148 30.30 19.20 -10.74
N LEU A 149 29.28 19.04 -11.58
CA LEU A 149 29.38 18.90 -13.04
C LEU A 149 29.11 20.21 -13.79
N GLY A 150 28.66 21.25 -13.10
CA GLY A 150 28.40 22.57 -13.66
C GLY A 150 26.98 23.09 -13.39
N PRO A 151 26.77 24.41 -13.52
CA PRO A 151 25.50 25.06 -13.20
C PRO A 151 24.36 24.61 -14.13
N LEU A 152 24.64 24.35 -15.41
CA LEU A 152 23.65 23.85 -16.37
C LEU A 152 23.14 22.46 -16.01
N TYR A 153 24.04 21.54 -15.67
CA TYR A 153 23.69 20.18 -15.23
C TYR A 153 22.88 20.19 -13.93
N ALA A 154 23.25 21.04 -12.98
CA ALA A 154 22.49 21.23 -11.76
C ALA A 154 21.07 21.76 -12.07
N ALA A 155 20.94 22.80 -12.90
CA ALA A 155 19.65 23.36 -13.28
C ALA A 155 18.75 22.32 -13.98
N VAL A 156 19.27 21.60 -14.97
CA VAL A 156 18.55 20.54 -15.69
C VAL A 156 18.05 19.45 -14.74
N THR A 157 18.92 19.01 -13.83
CA THR A 157 18.59 17.93 -12.87
C THR A 157 17.49 18.37 -11.89
N LEU A 158 17.55 19.60 -11.39
CA LEU A 158 16.53 20.13 -10.49
C LEU A 158 15.20 20.36 -11.21
N LEU A 159 15.22 20.99 -12.39
CA LEU A 159 14.02 21.28 -13.17
C LEU A 159 13.32 19.99 -13.65
N SER A 160 14.06 18.90 -13.81
CA SER A 160 13.53 17.56 -14.14
C SER A 160 12.71 16.94 -12.99
N ALA A 161 12.87 17.41 -11.75
CA ALA A 161 12.07 16.92 -10.61
C ALA A 161 10.64 17.45 -10.61
N VAL A 162 10.38 18.59 -11.28
CA VAL A 162 9.08 19.28 -11.23
C VAL A 162 7.94 18.45 -11.85
N PRO A 163 8.08 17.92 -13.08
CA PRO A 163 6.99 17.12 -13.65
C PRO A 163 6.65 15.82 -12.91
N PRO A 164 7.60 14.95 -12.49
CA PRO A 164 7.25 13.74 -11.76
C PRO A 164 6.64 14.09 -10.39
N LEU A 165 7.06 15.19 -9.76
CA LEU A 165 6.42 15.69 -8.55
C LEU A 165 4.96 16.11 -8.80
N ALA A 166 4.69 16.86 -9.87
CA ALA A 166 3.34 17.28 -10.25
C ALA A 166 2.43 16.07 -10.56
N VAL A 167 2.93 15.09 -11.32
CA VAL A 167 2.20 13.85 -11.63
C VAL A 167 1.95 13.02 -10.37
N GLY A 168 2.97 12.86 -9.52
CA GLY A 168 2.86 12.17 -8.23
C GLY A 168 1.81 12.81 -7.31
N ALA A 169 1.87 14.13 -7.14
CA ALA A 169 0.90 14.90 -6.36
C ALA A 169 -0.53 14.74 -6.90
N THR A 170 -0.70 14.79 -8.23
CA THR A 170 -2.01 14.62 -8.88
C THR A 170 -2.58 13.22 -8.65
N CYS A 171 -1.75 12.18 -8.70
CA CYS A 171 -2.16 10.81 -8.34
C CYS A 171 -2.72 10.73 -6.92
N PHE A 172 -2.05 11.34 -5.94
CA PHE A 172 -2.52 11.32 -4.55
C PHE A 172 -3.74 12.22 -4.33
N ALA A 173 -3.81 13.39 -4.96
CA ALA A 173 -4.98 14.26 -4.93
C ALA A 173 -6.23 13.54 -5.47
N PHE A 174 -6.10 12.82 -6.59
CA PHE A 174 -7.17 12.00 -7.15
C PHE A 174 -7.59 10.85 -6.20
N LEU A 175 -6.64 10.21 -5.54
CA LEU A 175 -6.95 9.15 -4.57
C LEU A 175 -7.75 9.66 -3.37
N SER A 176 -7.49 10.90 -2.94
CA SER A 176 -8.25 11.58 -1.87
C SER A 176 -9.67 11.95 -2.30
N HIS A 177 -9.84 12.47 -3.52
CA HIS A 177 -11.15 12.92 -4.03
C HIS A 177 -11.42 12.37 -5.46
N PRO A 178 -11.78 11.08 -5.58
CA PRO A 178 -12.00 10.46 -6.88
C PRO A 178 -13.26 11.02 -7.54
N SER A 179 -13.10 11.79 -8.62
CA SER A 179 -14.20 12.32 -9.43
C SER A 179 -13.83 12.35 -10.90
N ALA A 180 -14.83 12.38 -11.79
CA ALA A 180 -14.60 12.52 -13.23
C ALA A 180 -13.81 13.81 -13.56
N ARG A 181 -14.17 14.92 -12.89
CA ARG A 181 -13.43 16.19 -12.98
C ARG A 181 -11.98 16.05 -12.52
N ALA A 182 -11.71 15.25 -11.48
CA ALA A 182 -10.35 14.95 -11.03
C ALA A 182 -9.58 14.05 -12.01
N ALA A 183 -10.25 13.23 -12.82
CA ALA A 183 -9.59 12.49 -13.89
C ALA A 183 -9.17 13.41 -15.06
N ASP A 184 -9.99 14.42 -15.37
CA ASP A 184 -9.66 15.42 -16.41
C ASP A 184 -8.42 16.26 -16.05
N TRP A 185 -8.15 16.42 -14.75
CA TRP A 185 -6.93 17.08 -14.27
C TRP A 185 -5.64 16.40 -14.76
N PHE A 186 -5.62 15.08 -14.99
CA PHE A 186 -4.44 14.42 -15.57
C PHE A 186 -4.12 14.94 -16.98
N SER A 187 -5.15 15.25 -17.78
CA SER A 187 -4.95 15.84 -19.12
C SER A 187 -4.39 17.25 -19.03
N ARG A 188 -4.88 18.06 -18.08
CA ARG A 188 -4.36 19.42 -17.84
C ARG A 188 -2.93 19.41 -17.33
N VAL A 189 -2.62 18.53 -16.37
CA VAL A 189 -1.27 18.37 -15.82
C VAL A 189 -0.30 17.90 -16.88
N ARG A 190 -0.71 16.99 -17.78
CA ARG A 190 0.08 16.60 -18.96
C ARG A 190 0.45 17.81 -19.81
N TRP A 191 -0.54 18.61 -20.21
CA TRP A 191 -0.30 19.80 -21.03
C TRP A 191 0.57 20.84 -20.32
N ALA A 192 0.33 21.07 -19.03
CA ALA A 192 1.15 21.97 -18.22
C ALA A 192 2.60 21.48 -18.11
N CYS A 193 2.83 20.18 -17.91
CA CYS A 193 4.18 19.60 -17.86
C CYS A 193 4.88 19.69 -19.21
N LEU A 194 4.17 19.42 -20.32
CA LEU A 194 4.73 19.55 -21.67
C LEU A 194 5.09 20.99 -21.99
N PHE A 195 4.22 21.96 -21.65
CA PHE A 195 4.49 23.38 -21.85
C PHE A 195 5.67 23.85 -21.00
N TYR A 196 5.69 23.49 -19.72
CA TYR A 196 6.81 23.77 -18.81
C TYR A 196 8.12 23.23 -19.37
N MET A 197 8.10 22.00 -19.88
CA MET A 197 9.29 21.38 -20.44
C MET A 197 9.76 22.02 -21.75
N ALA A 198 8.84 22.34 -22.66
CA ALA A 198 9.17 23.04 -23.90
C ALA A 198 9.79 24.41 -23.58
N PHE A 199 9.20 25.14 -22.62
CA PHE A 199 9.74 26.42 -22.16
C PHE A 199 11.12 26.26 -21.50
N ALA A 200 11.29 25.28 -20.62
CA ALA A 200 12.57 25.00 -19.97
C ALA A 200 13.67 24.62 -20.97
N LEU A 201 13.35 23.84 -22.01
CA LEU A 201 14.30 23.52 -23.09
C LEU A 201 14.77 24.77 -23.83
N ILE A 202 13.87 25.71 -24.14
CA ILE A 202 14.21 26.97 -24.80
C ILE A 202 15.14 27.80 -23.92
N VAL A 203 14.79 27.96 -22.64
CA VAL A 203 15.59 28.73 -21.68
C VAL A 203 16.97 28.09 -21.47
N LEU A 204 17.04 26.77 -21.29
CA LEU A 204 18.30 26.05 -21.11
C LEU A 204 19.17 26.08 -22.37
N GLY A 205 18.56 25.99 -23.55
CA GLY A 205 19.27 26.14 -24.83
C GLY A 205 19.86 27.54 -25.01
N TRP A 206 19.12 28.58 -24.63
CA TRP A 206 19.63 29.95 -24.65
C TRP A 206 20.80 30.16 -23.68
N ILE A 207 20.70 29.63 -22.46
CA ILE A 207 21.78 29.69 -21.46
C ILE A 207 23.02 28.96 -21.97
N ALA A 208 22.85 27.78 -22.55
CA ALA A 208 23.96 26.99 -23.09
C ALA A 208 24.71 27.71 -24.22
N VAL A 209 23.98 28.30 -25.18
CA VAL A 209 24.58 29.10 -26.26
C VAL A 209 25.30 30.32 -25.71
N GLY A 210 24.71 31.02 -24.74
CA GLY A 210 25.34 32.18 -24.10
C GLY A 210 26.58 31.84 -23.26
N ALA A 211 26.65 30.63 -22.72
CA ALA A 211 27.79 30.14 -21.92
C ALA A 211 28.86 29.41 -22.74
N GLY A 212 28.60 29.10 -24.02
CA GLY A 212 29.51 28.31 -24.86
C GLY A 212 29.67 26.85 -24.41
N GLU A 213 28.71 26.32 -23.64
CA GLU A 213 28.75 24.95 -23.10
C GLU A 213 28.08 23.95 -24.06
N ASP A 214 28.63 22.74 -24.17
CA ASP A 214 27.96 21.64 -24.86
C ASP A 214 26.78 21.13 -24.01
N ALA A 215 25.57 21.53 -24.42
CA ALA A 215 24.33 21.18 -23.74
C ALA A 215 23.60 19.99 -24.37
N THR A 216 24.21 19.30 -25.34
CA THR A 216 23.53 18.24 -26.10
C THR A 216 23.04 17.11 -25.19
N ALA A 217 23.92 16.61 -24.31
CA ALA A 217 23.59 15.55 -23.36
C ALA A 217 22.50 15.93 -22.34
N PRO A 218 22.60 17.06 -21.60
CA PRO A 218 21.56 17.44 -20.64
C PRO A 218 20.21 17.77 -21.31
N LEU A 219 20.21 18.39 -22.50
CA LEU A 219 18.97 18.69 -23.23
C LEU A 219 18.28 17.42 -23.75
N VAL A 220 19.03 16.43 -24.23
CA VAL A 220 18.49 15.13 -24.66
C VAL A 220 17.88 14.36 -23.48
N ALA A 221 18.57 14.34 -22.32
CA ALA A 221 18.04 13.73 -21.11
C ALA A 221 16.74 14.41 -20.66
N PHE A 222 16.68 15.74 -20.74
CA PHE A 222 15.49 16.51 -20.41
C PHE A 222 14.34 16.24 -21.40
N ALA A 223 14.62 16.17 -22.71
CA ALA A 223 13.61 15.84 -23.72
C ALA A 223 13.04 14.41 -23.55
N GLY A 224 13.91 13.43 -23.25
CA GLY A 224 13.50 12.05 -22.97
C GLY A 224 12.56 11.94 -21.77
N MET A 225 12.79 12.76 -20.74
CA MET A 225 11.88 12.86 -19.59
C MET A 225 10.47 13.30 -20.00
N GLY A 226 10.34 14.17 -21.00
CA GLY A 226 9.05 14.66 -21.50
C GLY A 226 8.22 13.60 -22.20
N ALA A 227 8.89 12.76 -22.99
CA ALA A 227 8.25 11.59 -23.57
C ALA A 227 7.73 10.66 -22.47
N LEU A 228 8.53 10.42 -21.42
CA LEU A 228 8.14 9.59 -20.27
C LEU A 228 6.93 10.18 -19.50
N ILE A 229 6.91 11.48 -19.26
CA ILE A 229 5.81 12.17 -18.57
C ILE A 229 4.54 12.16 -19.42
N SER A 230 4.65 12.39 -20.73
CA SER A 230 3.51 12.35 -21.66
C SER A 230 2.87 10.97 -21.73
N ALA A 231 3.70 9.92 -21.82
CA ALA A 231 3.25 8.54 -21.84
C ALA A 231 2.59 8.14 -20.50
N SER A 232 3.24 8.45 -19.37
CA SER A 232 2.76 8.09 -18.03
C SER A 232 1.45 8.80 -17.67
N THR A 233 1.32 10.10 -17.93
CA THR A 233 0.08 10.86 -17.66
C THR A 233 -1.09 10.40 -18.52
N SER A 234 -0.86 10.04 -19.78
CA SER A 234 -1.89 9.50 -20.68
C SER A 234 -2.38 8.13 -20.21
N ALA A 235 -1.47 7.26 -19.75
CA ALA A 235 -1.83 5.98 -19.15
C ALA A 235 -2.58 6.18 -17.81
N LEU A 236 -2.14 7.12 -16.98
CA LEU A 236 -2.74 7.45 -15.70
C LEU A 236 -4.18 7.97 -15.83
N GLY A 237 -4.48 8.81 -16.82
CA GLY A 237 -5.84 9.28 -17.09
C GLY A 237 -6.80 8.12 -17.40
N LYS A 238 -6.37 7.17 -18.23
CA LYS A 238 -7.16 5.95 -18.54
C LYS A 238 -7.38 5.09 -17.30
N VAL A 239 -6.32 4.87 -16.51
CA VAL A 239 -6.39 4.10 -15.25
C VAL A 239 -7.26 4.80 -14.20
N ALA A 240 -7.24 6.13 -14.15
CA ALA A 240 -8.10 6.93 -13.27
C ALA A 240 -9.57 6.79 -13.63
N LEU A 241 -9.92 6.92 -14.91
CA LEU A 241 -11.28 6.69 -15.41
C LEU A 241 -11.75 5.25 -15.15
N GLU A 242 -10.89 4.26 -15.40
CA GLU A 242 -11.18 2.86 -15.09
C GLU A 242 -11.39 2.64 -13.59
N SER A 243 -10.62 3.33 -12.74
CA SER A 243 -10.76 3.24 -11.29
C SER A 243 -12.05 3.88 -10.74
N LEU A 244 -12.68 4.80 -11.49
CA LEU A 244 -13.98 5.39 -11.15
C LEU A 244 -15.14 4.45 -11.49
N ARG A 245 -14.96 3.50 -12.42
CA ARG A 245 -15.97 2.48 -12.70
C ARG A 245 -16.13 1.62 -11.45
N ARG A 246 -17.27 1.76 -10.77
CA ARG A 246 -17.60 0.93 -9.60
C ARG A 246 -17.65 -0.54 -10.05
N PRO A 247 -16.95 -1.47 -9.37
CA PRO A 247 -17.18 -2.90 -9.57
C PRO A 247 -18.62 -3.18 -9.09
N GLY A 248 -19.55 -3.27 -10.04
CA GLY A 248 -20.99 -3.34 -9.76
C GLY A 248 -21.88 -2.69 -10.82
N GLN A 249 -21.35 -1.86 -11.73
CA GLN A 249 -22.14 -1.31 -12.85
C GLN A 249 -22.44 -2.33 -13.96
N PHE A 250 -22.01 -3.58 -13.81
CA PHE A 250 -22.43 -4.71 -14.63
C PHE A 250 -23.58 -5.47 -13.98
N THR A 251 -24.68 -4.78 -13.65
CA THR A 251 -25.93 -5.42 -13.21
C THR A 251 -26.39 -6.53 -14.18
N PRO A 252 -26.39 -6.34 -15.52
CA PRO A 252 -26.92 -7.36 -16.42
C PRO A 252 -25.98 -8.56 -16.64
N GLN A 253 -24.66 -8.45 -16.38
CA GLN A 253 -23.76 -9.60 -16.43
C GLN A 253 -23.72 -10.37 -15.11
N ARG A 254 -23.91 -9.69 -13.97
CA ARG A 254 -24.01 -10.35 -12.66
C ARG A 254 -25.25 -11.20 -12.54
N GLU A 255 -26.40 -10.76 -13.06
CA GLU A 255 -27.63 -11.58 -13.09
C GLU A 255 -27.41 -12.85 -13.91
N ARG A 256 -26.70 -12.76 -15.04
CA ARG A 256 -26.35 -13.93 -15.85
C ARG A 256 -25.39 -14.87 -15.12
N ILE A 257 -24.34 -14.34 -14.47
CA ILE A 257 -23.38 -15.15 -13.71
C ILE A 257 -24.03 -15.77 -12.47
N ARG A 258 -24.95 -15.07 -11.79
CA ARG A 258 -25.72 -15.64 -10.67
C ARG A 258 -26.65 -16.74 -11.15
N ALA A 259 -27.39 -16.50 -12.24
CA ALA A 259 -28.25 -17.51 -12.83
C ALA A 259 -27.45 -18.75 -13.31
N ASP A 260 -26.24 -18.55 -13.83
CA ASP A 260 -25.35 -19.66 -14.22
C ASP A 260 -24.77 -20.39 -13.00
N LEU A 261 -24.40 -19.66 -11.93
CA LEU A 261 -23.92 -20.24 -10.68
C LEU A 261 -25.02 -21.00 -9.94
N ASP A 262 -26.24 -20.49 -9.90
CA ASP A 262 -27.40 -21.15 -9.30
C ASP A 262 -27.74 -22.41 -10.12
N ARG A 263 -27.71 -22.32 -11.46
CA ARG A 263 -27.87 -23.48 -12.35
C ARG A 263 -26.76 -24.52 -12.18
N MET A 264 -25.51 -24.11 -11.95
CA MET A 264 -24.40 -25.03 -11.66
C MET A 264 -24.50 -25.64 -10.25
N ALA A 265 -24.95 -24.88 -9.26
CA ALA A 265 -25.17 -25.37 -7.89
C ALA A 265 -26.29 -26.40 -7.80
N ASP A 266 -27.32 -26.26 -8.64
CA ASP A 266 -28.40 -27.25 -8.80
C ASP A 266 -27.92 -28.52 -9.53
N GLN A 267 -26.89 -28.42 -10.36
CA GLN A 267 -26.37 -29.54 -11.18
C GLN A 267 -25.25 -30.33 -10.50
N GLU A 268 -24.46 -29.69 -9.63
CA GLU A 268 -23.44 -30.33 -8.81
C GLU A 268 -23.64 -29.93 -7.35
N PRO A 269 -24.39 -30.71 -6.54
CA PRO A 269 -24.45 -30.49 -5.11
C PRO A 269 -23.07 -30.81 -4.53
N GLN A 270 -22.19 -29.81 -4.49
CA GLN A 270 -20.91 -29.91 -3.80
C GLN A 270 -21.20 -30.31 -2.36
N HIS A 271 -20.88 -31.55 -2.02
CA HIS A 271 -20.95 -32.05 -0.65
C HIS A 271 -20.29 -31.03 0.26
N ALA A 272 -21.07 -30.55 1.24
CA ALA A 272 -20.59 -29.70 2.31
C ALA A 272 -19.31 -30.32 2.85
N LEU A 273 -18.17 -29.65 2.61
CA LEU A 273 -16.90 -29.98 3.22
C LEU A 273 -17.13 -29.94 4.74
N ASP A 274 -17.24 -31.12 5.36
CA ASP A 274 -17.46 -31.28 6.79
C ASP A 274 -16.55 -30.32 7.56
N GLY A 275 -17.14 -29.43 8.36
CA GLY A 275 -16.42 -28.42 9.14
C GLY A 275 -15.33 -29.02 10.05
N VAL A 276 -15.44 -30.31 10.35
CA VAL A 276 -14.44 -31.10 11.10
C VAL A 276 -13.18 -31.38 10.25
N GLY A 277 -13.32 -31.66 8.96
CA GLY A 277 -12.20 -31.93 8.04
C GLY A 277 -11.32 -30.71 7.77
N MET A 278 -11.94 -29.54 7.56
CA MET A 278 -11.21 -28.27 7.37
C MET A 278 -10.46 -27.83 8.63
N SER A 279 -11.00 -28.10 9.82
CA SER A 279 -10.32 -27.79 11.09
C SER A 279 -9.00 -28.55 11.27
N GLN A 280 -8.93 -29.81 10.83
CA GLN A 280 -7.71 -30.62 10.92
C GLN A 280 -6.68 -30.22 9.86
N VAL A 281 -7.12 -29.84 8.66
CA VAL A 281 -6.24 -29.31 7.61
C VAL A 281 -5.64 -27.97 8.02
N ASN A 282 -6.45 -27.08 8.63
CA ASN A 282 -5.97 -25.81 9.16
C ASN A 282 -4.94 -26.00 10.29
N ARG A 283 -5.18 -26.90 11.25
CA ARG A 283 -4.20 -27.22 12.32
C ARG A 283 -2.89 -27.80 11.80
N ARG A 284 -2.92 -28.63 10.74
CA ARG A 284 -1.70 -29.15 10.10
C ARG A 284 -0.94 -28.05 9.34
N ARG A 285 -1.66 -27.10 8.73
CA ARG A 285 -1.07 -25.93 8.07
C ARG A 285 -0.45 -24.95 9.08
N GLU A 286 -1.11 -24.74 10.22
CA GLU A 286 -0.59 -23.94 11.34
C GLU A 286 0.74 -24.48 11.88
N ARG A 287 0.83 -25.79 12.13
CA ARG A 287 2.09 -26.40 12.60
C ARG A 287 3.25 -26.21 11.62
N ARG A 288 3.00 -26.32 10.31
CA ARG A 288 4.06 -26.12 9.30
C ARG A 288 4.49 -24.65 9.18
N LEU A 289 3.55 -23.72 9.32
CA LEU A 289 3.87 -22.28 9.29
C LEU A 289 4.60 -21.83 10.56
N LEU A 290 4.19 -22.33 11.73
CA LEU A 290 4.91 -22.12 13.00
C LEU A 290 6.35 -22.65 12.93
N LEU A 291 6.54 -23.87 12.42
CA LEU A 291 7.88 -24.45 12.26
C LEU A 291 8.76 -23.63 11.30
N ARG A 292 8.19 -23.12 10.20
CA ARG A 292 8.94 -22.24 9.28
C ARG A 292 9.28 -20.90 9.91
N ALA A 293 8.35 -20.29 10.65
CA ALA A 293 8.59 -19.02 11.33
C ALA A 293 9.64 -19.16 12.46
N VAL A 294 9.54 -20.20 13.28
CA VAL A 294 10.53 -20.53 14.32
C VAL A 294 11.89 -20.83 13.69
N GLY A 295 11.92 -21.54 12.56
CA GLY A 295 13.15 -21.80 11.80
C GLY A 295 13.84 -20.53 11.31
N TRP A 296 13.09 -19.57 10.74
CA TRP A 296 13.65 -18.29 10.30
C TRP A 296 14.16 -17.44 11.46
N VAL A 297 13.44 -17.41 12.58
CA VAL A 297 13.89 -16.70 13.79
C VAL A 297 15.15 -17.35 14.37
N ALA A 298 15.22 -18.69 14.40
CA ALA A 298 16.41 -19.41 14.85
C ALA A 298 17.64 -19.13 13.97
N VAL A 299 17.48 -19.08 12.64
CA VAL A 299 18.57 -18.72 11.71
C VAL A 299 19.06 -17.30 11.96
N ILE A 300 18.15 -16.34 12.17
CA ILE A 300 18.52 -14.94 12.45
C ILE A 300 19.26 -14.84 13.79
N VAL A 301 18.82 -15.55 14.83
CA VAL A 301 19.49 -15.59 16.14
C VAL A 301 20.88 -16.23 16.02
N VAL A 302 21.03 -17.34 15.28
CA VAL A 302 22.33 -17.98 15.07
C VAL A 302 23.29 -17.06 14.31
N VAL A 303 22.84 -16.39 13.25
CA VAL A 303 23.67 -15.43 12.51
C VAL A 303 24.08 -14.25 13.38
N ALA A 304 23.18 -13.74 14.23
CA ALA A 304 23.48 -12.68 15.17
C ALA A 304 24.50 -13.11 16.24
N VAL A 305 24.35 -14.32 16.80
CA VAL A 305 25.28 -14.87 17.81
C VAL A 305 26.65 -15.15 17.21
N VAL A 306 26.72 -15.76 16.03
CA VAL A 306 27.99 -16.04 15.32
C VAL A 306 28.75 -14.75 15.03
N ARG A 307 28.05 -13.67 14.66
CA ARG A 307 28.67 -12.36 14.39
C ARG A 307 29.11 -11.59 15.65
N VAL A 308 28.60 -11.98 16.83
CA VAL A 308 29.00 -11.38 18.11
C VAL A 308 30.17 -12.16 18.73
N LEU A 309 30.31 -13.45 18.40
CA LEU A 309 31.39 -14.32 18.89
C LEU A 309 32.63 -14.36 18.00
N LEU A 310 32.53 -13.90 16.75
CA LEU A 310 33.65 -13.68 15.81
C LEU A 310 34.02 -12.19 15.79
#